data_AF-A0A177XX12-F1
#
_entry.id   AF-A0A177XX12-F1
#
_cell.length_a   1.000
_cell.length_b   1.000
_cell.length_c   1.000
_cell.angle_alpha   90.00
_cell.angle_beta   90.00
_cell.angle_gamma   90.00
#
_symmetry.space_group_name_H-M   'P 1'
#
loop_
_entity.id
_entity.type
_entity.pdbx_description
1 polymer ?
#
loop_
_entity_poly.entity_id
_entity_poly.type
_entity_poly.pdbx_seq_one_letter_code
_entity_poly.pdbx_strand_id
1 'polypeptide(L)' 'MSKVAMQIQVIGEPTGPGWQRLDSIIREGQAASLGARTYEFHMYSDACMFMEELNQQHVRYNVESIGDD' A
#
# COMPACT_ATOMS: atom_id res chain seq x y z
N MET A 1 -14.59 -13.62 7.49
CA MET A 1 -13.22 -13.16 7.77
C MET A 1 -12.66 -12.69 6.45
N SER A 2 -12.46 -11.38 6.29
CA SER A 2 -11.83 -10.85 5.07
C SER A 2 -10.39 -11.35 5.05
N LYS A 3 -10.04 -12.19 4.07
CA LYS A 3 -8.64 -12.62 3.87
C LYS A 3 -7.86 -11.38 3.43
N VAL A 4 -7.09 -10.82 4.35
CA VAL A 4 -6.05 -9.84 4.01
C VAL A 4 -5.07 -10.55 3.09
N ALA A 5 -4.72 -9.91 1.97
CA ALA A 5 -3.71 -10.45 1.06
C ALA A 5 -2.33 -9.92 1.42
N MET A 6 -2.23 -8.63 1.77
CA MET A 6 -0.95 -7.98 1.99
C MET A 6 -1.10 -6.70 2.81
N GLN A 7 -0.16 -6.42 3.71
CA GLN A 7 -0.07 -5.14 4.41
C GLN A 7 1.23 -4.45 4.02
N ILE A 8 1.15 -3.15 3.72
CA ILE A 8 2.28 -2.33 3.28
C ILE A 8 2.39 -1.12 4.20
N GLN A 9 3.53 -0.98 4.86
CA GLN A 9 3.86 0.15 5.71
C GLN A 9 4.77 1.12 4.96
N VAL A 10 4.31 2.36 4.76
CA VAL A 10 5.08 3.38 4.06
C VAL A 10 5.97 4.12 5.06
N ILE A 11 7.27 3.89 4.99
CA ILE A 11 8.29 4.45 5.89
C ILE A 11 8.73 5.84 5.41
N GLY A 12 8.79 6.05 4.09
CA GLY A 12 9.18 7.32 3.48
C GLY A 12 8.04 8.33 3.40
N GLU A 13 8.38 9.60 3.12
CA GLU A 13 7.40 10.60 2.70
C GLU A 13 7.44 10.73 1.17
N PRO A 14 6.36 10.34 0.48
CA PRO A 14 6.15 10.75 -0.90
C PRO A 14 6.19 12.27 -1.00
N THR A 15 6.92 12.81 -1.97
CA THR A 15 6.97 14.25 -2.23
C THR A 15 5.83 14.67 -3.17
N GLY A 16 5.02 15.64 -2.71
CA GLY A 16 4.04 16.38 -3.51
C GLY A 16 3.06 15.51 -4.32
N PRO A 17 3.14 15.49 -5.67
CA PRO A 17 2.18 14.80 -6.54
C PRO A 17 2.19 13.27 -6.39
N GLY A 18 3.26 12.70 -5.83
CA GLY A 18 3.37 11.27 -5.59
C GLY A 18 2.33 10.73 -4.60
N TRP A 19 2.01 11.52 -3.57
CA TRP A 19 0.94 11.20 -2.62
C TRP A 19 -0.43 11.13 -3.27
N GLN A 20 -0.72 11.96 -4.28
CA GLN A 20 -2.03 11.96 -4.95
C GLN A 20 -2.26 10.66 -5.72
N ARG A 21 -1.21 10.13 -6.37
CA ARG A 21 -1.30 8.85 -7.08
C ARG A 21 -1.46 7.68 -6.12
N LEU A 22 -0.70 7.69 -5.03
CA LEU A 22 -0.81 6.68 -3.98
C LEU A 22 -2.21 6.70 -3.36
N ASP A 23 -2.77 7.88 -3.08
CA ASP A 23 -4.14 8.05 -2.55
C ASP A 23 -5.20 7.52 -3.52
N SER A 24 -5.04 7.75 -4.83
CA SER A 24 -5.90 7.15 -5.85
C SER A 24 -5.87 5.62 -5.77
N ILE A 25 -4.69 5.00 -5.71
CA ILE A 25 -4.56 3.52 -5.62
C ILE A 25 -5.18 3.00 -4.33
N ILE A 26 -4.95 3.68 -3.20
CA ILE A 26 -5.55 3.30 -1.90
C ILE A 26 -7.08 3.32 -1.99
N ARG A 27 -7.65 4.37 -2.61
CA ARG A 27 -9.10 4.53 -2.76
C ARG A 27 -9.70 3.55 -3.76
N GLU A 28 -9.05 3.35 -4.91
CA GLU A 28 -9.52 2.46 -5.98
C GLU A 28 -9.38 0.98 -5.60
N GLY A 29 -8.23 0.60 -5.06
CA GLY A 29 -7.95 -0.75 -4.56
C GLY A 29 -8.62 -1.08 -3.23
N GLN A 30 -9.48 -0.18 -2.73
CA GLN A 30 -10.20 -0.29 -1.46
C GLN A 30 -9.30 -0.66 -0.27
N ALA A 31 -8.08 -0.15 -0.27
CA ALA A 31 -7.12 -0.47 0.77
C ALA A 31 -7.57 0.15 2.10
N ALA A 32 -7.58 -0.65 3.16
CA ALA A 32 -7.90 -0.15 4.48
C ALA A 32 -6.66 0.53 5.08
N SER A 33 -6.78 1.81 5.43
CA SER A 33 -5.73 2.51 6.19
C SER A 33 -5.80 2.09 7.65
N LEU A 34 -4.78 1.38 8.12
CA LEU A 34 -4.65 0.92 9.51
C LEU A 34 -4.04 1.98 10.44
N GLY A 35 -3.89 3.22 9.94
CA GLY A 35 -3.16 4.30 10.63
C GLY A 35 -1.66 4.28 10.30
N ALA A 36 -0.86 5.17 10.89
CA ALA A 36 0.61 5.21 10.79
C ALA A 36 1.24 4.96 9.39
N ARG A 37 0.53 5.31 8.30
CA ARG A 37 0.93 5.03 6.90
C ARG A 37 1.00 3.53 6.54
N THR A 38 0.19 2.73 7.20
CA THR A 38 0.02 1.30 6.96
C THR A 38 -1.27 1.07 6.18
N TYR A 39 -1.15 0.37 5.06
CA TYR A 39 -2.23 0.09 4.13
C TYR A 39 -2.42 -1.40 3.98
N GLU A 40 -3.64 -1.86 4.17
CA GLU A 40 -4.04 -3.24 4.03
C GLU A 40 -4.75 -3.44 2.70
N PHE A 41 -4.24 -4.38 1.89
CA PHE A 41 -4.78 -4.74 0.60
C PHE A 41 -5.39 -6.13 0.66
N HIS A 42 -6.61 -6.26 0.12
CA HIS A 42 -7.33 -7.54 0.06
C HIS A 42 -7.07 -8.30 -1.26
N MET A 43 -6.44 -7.64 -2.24
CA MET A 43 -5.93 -8.30 -3.44
C MET A 43 -4.44 -8.03 -3.62
N TYR A 44 -3.72 -9.07 -4.05
CA TYR A 44 -2.29 -8.98 -4.35
C TYR A 44 -2.00 -8.02 -5.51
N SER A 45 -2.89 -7.95 -6.50
CA SER A 45 -2.75 -7.04 -7.66
C SER A 45 -2.72 -5.57 -7.25
N ASP A 46 -3.62 -5.14 -6.36
CA ASP A 46 -3.67 -3.77 -5.85
C ASP A 46 -2.44 -3.44 -5.00
N ALA A 47 -1.99 -4.39 -4.17
CA ALA A 47 -0.76 -4.26 -3.40
C ALA A 47 0.47 -4.08 -4.31
N CYS A 48 0.55 -4.85 -5.41
CA CYS A 48 1.61 -4.72 -6.41
C CYS A 48 1.63 -3.33 -7.06
N MET A 49 0.47 -2.82 -7.48
CA MET A 49 0.37 -1.47 -8.06
C MET A 49 0.84 -0.40 -7.07
N PHE A 50 0.47 -0.54 -5.79
CA PHE A 50 0.90 0.37 -4.74
C PHE A 50 2.41 0.33 -4.51
N MET A 51 3.01 -0.86 -4.44
CA MET A 51 4.47 -1.02 -4.32
C MET A 51 5.22 -0.47 -5.53
N GLU A 52 4.66 -0.62 -6.73
CA GLU A 52 5.27 -0.08 -7.95
C GLU A 52 5.34 1.45 -7.90
N GLU A 53 4.24 2.13 -7.54
CA GLU A 53 4.24 3.59 -7.37
C GLU A 53 5.20 4.05 -6.26
N LEU A 54 5.26 3.34 -5.14
CA LEU A 54 6.23 3.63 -4.08
C LEU A 54 7.68 3.53 -4.59
N ASN A 55 7.99 2.52 -5.40
CA ASN A 55 9.32 2.36 -6.02
C ASN A 55 9.61 3.47 -7.04
N GLN A 56 8.66 3.84 -7.89
CA GLN A 56 8.79 4.94 -8.86
C GLN A 56 9.13 6.27 -8.16
N GLN A 57 8.57 6.46 -6.97
CA GLN A 57 8.76 7.67 -6.17
C GLN A 57 9.95 7.58 -5.20
N HIS A 58 10.73 6.49 -5.26
CA HIS A 58 11.83 6.21 -4.32
C HIS A 58 11.41 6.26 -2.84
N VAL A 59 10.15 5.94 -2.55
CA VAL A 59 9.58 5.91 -1.21
C VAL A 59 9.91 4.57 -0.57
N ARG A 60 10.52 4.61 0.60
CA ARG A 60 10.79 3.39 1.36
C ARG A 60 9.49 2.83 1.94
N TYR A 61 9.32 1.53 1.83
CA TYR A 61 8.18 0.82 2.40
C TYR A 61 8.63 -0.53 2.97
N ASN A 62 7.82 -1.06 3.86
CA ASN A 62 7.95 -2.41 4.40
C ASN A 62 6.73 -3.21 4.00
N VAL A 63 6.94 -4.47 3.63
CA VAL A 63 5.85 -5.41 3.37
C VAL A 63 5.68 -6.29 4.59
N GLU A 64 4.52 -6.23 5.20
CA GLU A 64 4.09 -7.14 6.25
C GLU A 64 3.11 -8.12 5.60
N SER A 65 3.60 -9.28 5.17
CA SER A 65 2.74 -10.33 4.63
C SER A 65 1.86 -10.88 5.76
N ILE A 66 0.54 -10.80 5.57
CA ILE A 66 -0.44 -11.52 6.38
C ILE A 66 -1.11 -12.49 5.42
N GLY A 67 -0.62 -13.74 5.34
CA GLY A 67 -1.20 -14.73 4.44
C GLY A 67 -0.37 -15.99 4.28
N ASP A 68 -0.17 -16.73 5.37
CA ASP A 68 0.16 -18.17 5.32
C ASP A 68 -1.01 -18.90 6.00
N ASP A 69 -2.02 -19.28 5.20
CA ASP A 69 -2.95 -20.42 5.42
C ASP A 69 -3.78 -20.73 4.15
#